data_AF-A0A7W4GPL9-F1
#
_entry.id   AF-A0A7W4GPL9-F1
#
_cell.length_a   1.000
_cell.length_b   1.000
_cell.length_c   1.000
_cell.angle_alpha   90.00
_cell.angle_beta   90.00
_cell.angle_gamma   90.00
#
_symmetry.space_group_name_H-M   'P 1'
#
loop_
_entity.id
_entity.type
_entity.pdbx_description
1 polymer ?
#
loop_
_entity_poly.entity_id
_entity_poly.type
_entity_poly.pdbx_seq_one_letter_code
_entity_poly.pdbx_strand_id
1 'polypeptide(L)'
;MGKENNPRRVADNEAMAKTKMLRTSPQKLNLVAAMIRGKKVEKALADLTFSKRRIAGDVKKCLQSAIANAENNHNLDVDQLVVAEAWVGKNMVLKRGRPRARGRFGKIMKPFSEITIMVREIDSAAEAAKKAAKSQKRTASNRQAEVTATPEAAAEELA
;
A
#
# COMPACT_ATOMS: atom_id res chain seq x y z
N MET A 1 -1.23 -33.25 26.52
CA MET A 1 -1.52 -32.92 25.11
C MET A 1 -1.12 -31.48 24.86
N GLY A 2 -0.04 -31.25 24.11
CA GLY A 2 0.42 -29.90 23.77
C GLY A 2 -0.53 -29.26 22.77
N LYS A 3 -0.86 -27.98 22.94
CA LYS A 3 -1.64 -27.24 21.94
C LYS A 3 -0.89 -27.27 20.62
N GLU A 4 -1.60 -27.53 19.54
CA GLU A 4 -1.07 -27.42 18.18
C GLU A 4 -0.59 -25.99 17.91
N ASN A 5 0.48 -25.85 17.12
CA ASN A 5 1.01 -24.55 16.75
C ASN A 5 0.01 -23.82 15.85
N ASN A 6 -0.32 -22.57 16.21
CA ASN A 6 -1.23 -21.74 15.44
C ASN A 6 -0.68 -21.56 14.00
N PRO A 7 -1.48 -21.80 12.95
CA PRO A 7 -1.01 -21.63 11.57
C PRO A 7 -0.53 -20.20 11.31
N ARG A 8 0.39 -20.06 10.34
CA ARG A 8 0.87 -18.76 9.87
C ARG A 8 -0.28 -17.94 9.33
N ARG A 9 -0.26 -16.63 9.61
CA ARG A 9 -1.30 -15.68 9.16
C ARG A 9 -1.07 -15.16 7.73
N VAL A 10 0.08 -15.44 7.15
CA VAL A 10 0.55 -14.94 5.85
C VAL A 10 1.11 -16.09 5.03
N ALA A 11 1.13 -15.92 3.71
CA ALA A 11 1.79 -16.85 2.80
C ALA A 11 3.31 -16.87 3.02
N ASP A 12 4.00 -17.89 2.49
CA ASP A 12 5.43 -18.08 2.75
C ASP A 12 6.32 -16.96 2.17
N ASN A 13 5.85 -16.30 1.12
CA ASN A 13 6.47 -15.16 0.43
C ASN A 13 5.99 -13.78 0.94
N GLU A 14 5.31 -13.75 2.07
CA GLU A 14 4.74 -12.54 2.66
C GLU A 14 5.15 -12.38 4.12
N ALA A 15 5.36 -11.12 4.52
CA ALA A 15 5.55 -10.76 5.92
C ALA A 15 4.58 -9.66 6.33
N MET A 16 4.09 -9.74 7.58
CA MET A 16 3.14 -8.78 8.14
C MET A 16 3.74 -8.07 9.34
N ALA A 17 3.47 -6.77 9.46
CA ALA A 17 3.65 -6.01 10.68
C ALA A 17 2.37 -5.26 11.07
N LYS A 18 2.14 -5.12 12.37
CA LYS A 18 0.97 -4.44 12.92
C LYS A 18 1.36 -3.53 14.08
N THR A 19 1.08 -2.24 13.94
CA THR A 19 1.22 -1.28 15.05
C THR A 19 -0.16 -0.95 15.62
N LYS A 20 -0.34 -1.26 16.90
CA LYS A 20 -1.59 -1.02 17.64
C LYS A 20 -1.51 0.29 18.43
N MET A 21 -2.67 0.79 18.85
CA MET A 21 -2.81 1.95 19.75
C MET A 21 -2.21 3.26 19.23
N LEU A 22 -2.32 3.51 17.93
CA LEU A 22 -1.93 4.81 17.36
C LEU A 22 -2.98 5.87 17.72
N ARG A 23 -2.54 6.97 18.34
CA ARG A 23 -3.41 8.08 18.78
C ARG A 23 -3.74 9.02 17.61
N THR A 24 -4.39 8.46 16.60
CA THR A 24 -4.70 9.11 15.32
C THR A 24 -6.06 8.66 14.80
N SER A 25 -6.76 9.54 14.07
CA SER A 25 -8.00 9.17 13.37
C SER A 25 -7.71 8.22 12.20
N PRO A 26 -8.49 7.13 12.02
CA PRO A 26 -8.32 6.19 10.92
C PRO A 26 -8.27 6.85 9.54
N GLN A 27 -9.06 7.91 9.33
CA GLN A 27 -9.10 8.63 8.06
C GLN A 27 -7.76 9.29 7.72
N LYS A 28 -7.13 9.96 8.69
CA LYS A 28 -5.82 10.63 8.49
C LYS A 28 -4.71 9.60 8.25
N LEU A 29 -4.81 8.47 8.93
CA LEU A 29 -3.86 7.37 8.78
C LEU A 29 -4.01 6.71 7.41
N ASN A 30 -5.25 6.49 6.95
CA ASN A 30 -5.53 5.86 5.66
C ASN A 30 -4.96 6.66 4.48
N LEU A 31 -4.95 8.00 4.58
CA LEU A 31 -4.32 8.82 3.54
C LEU A 31 -2.81 8.56 3.41
N VAL A 32 -2.12 8.19 4.50
CA VAL A 32 -0.69 7.82 4.47
C VAL A 32 -0.54 6.36 4.02
N ALA A 33 -1.39 5.46 4.49
CA ALA A 33 -1.37 4.06 4.05
C ALA A 33 -1.62 3.92 2.53
N ALA A 34 -2.55 4.71 1.98
CA ALA A 34 -2.82 4.76 0.55
C ALA A 34 -1.62 5.26 -0.28
N MET A 35 -0.78 6.12 0.30
CA MET A 35 0.41 6.66 -0.37
C MET A 35 1.48 5.59 -0.62
N ILE A 36 1.59 4.59 0.26
CA ILE A 36 2.65 3.57 0.19
C ILE A 36 2.20 2.26 -0.46
N ARG A 37 0.89 2.06 -0.64
CA ARG A 37 0.32 0.83 -1.19
C ARG A 37 0.80 0.59 -2.63
N GLY A 38 1.27 -0.61 -2.93
CA GLY A 38 1.73 -1.02 -4.25
C GLY A 38 3.08 -0.45 -4.68
N LYS A 39 3.78 0.27 -3.79
CA LYS A 39 5.13 0.79 -4.07
C LYS A 39 6.20 -0.19 -3.60
N LYS A 40 7.36 -0.16 -4.27
CA LYS A 40 8.59 -0.77 -3.76
C LYS A 40 8.92 -0.20 -2.38
N VAL A 41 9.48 -1.05 -1.52
CA VAL A 41 9.77 -0.69 -0.12
C VAL A 41 10.72 0.51 -0.03
N GLU A 42 11.78 0.55 -0.82
CA GLU A 42 12.73 1.67 -0.86
C GLU A 42 12.03 3.01 -1.15
N LYS A 43 11.20 3.04 -2.20
CA LYS A 43 10.42 4.23 -2.57
C LYS A 43 9.43 4.62 -1.46
N ALA A 44 8.77 3.64 -0.84
CA ALA A 44 7.87 3.90 0.26
C ALA A 44 8.59 4.49 1.48
N LEU A 45 9.81 4.05 1.79
CA LEU A 45 10.64 4.63 2.86
C LEU A 45 11.04 6.07 2.57
N ALA A 46 11.40 6.38 1.32
CA ALA A 46 11.69 7.75 0.89
C ALA A 46 10.45 8.65 1.03
N ASP A 47 9.30 8.21 0.48
CA ASP A 47 8.03 8.95 0.54
C ASP A 47 7.59 9.23 1.99
N LEU A 48 7.77 8.26 2.89
CA LEU A 48 7.45 8.42 4.31
C LEU A 48 8.43 9.35 5.03
N THR A 49 9.71 9.34 4.66
CA THR A 49 10.74 10.18 5.28
C THR A 49 10.54 11.65 4.96
N PHE A 50 10.17 11.98 3.72
CA PHE A 50 9.96 13.36 3.28
C PHE A 50 8.50 13.81 3.34
N SER A 51 7.61 13.01 3.92
CA SER A 51 6.21 13.39 4.07
C SER A 51 6.02 14.49 5.11
N LYS A 52 5.29 15.56 4.75
CA LYS A 52 4.90 16.63 5.69
C LYS A 52 3.89 16.18 6.76
N ARG A 53 3.35 14.96 6.66
CA ARG A 53 2.33 14.46 7.58
C ARG A 53 2.98 13.91 8.85
N ARG A 54 2.59 14.44 10.02
CA ARG A 54 3.05 13.98 11.35
C ARG A 54 3.05 12.45 11.53
N ILE A 55 2.04 11.77 10.98
CA ILE A 55 1.79 10.33 11.16
C ILE A 55 2.80 9.47 10.37
N ALA A 56 3.52 10.06 9.40
CA ALA A 56 4.45 9.33 8.56
C ALA A 56 5.58 8.66 9.36
N GLY A 57 6.02 9.27 10.47
CA GLY A 57 7.03 8.68 11.36
C GLY A 57 6.56 7.36 11.99
N ASP A 58 5.31 7.27 12.43
CA ASP A 58 4.76 6.04 13.03
C ASP A 58 4.58 4.93 11.97
N VAL A 59 4.14 5.32 10.76
CA VAL A 59 4.00 4.38 9.63
C VAL A 59 5.37 3.87 9.15
N LYS A 60 6.38 4.74 9.12
CA LYS A 60 7.77 4.37 8.79
C LYS A 60 8.31 3.30 9.74
N LYS A 61 8.11 3.47 11.05
CA LYS A 61 8.50 2.45 12.04
C LYS A 61 7.79 1.11 11.82
N CYS A 62 6.51 1.15 11.48
CA CYS A 62 5.75 -0.06 11.16
C CYS A 62 6.29 -0.75 9.89
N LEU A 63 6.61 0.02 8.85
CA LEU A 63 7.19 -0.51 7.62
C LEU A 63 8.57 -1.12 7.85
N GLN A 64 9.43 -0.45 8.63
CA GLN A 64 10.74 -0.98 9.03
C GLN A 64 10.62 -2.30 9.79
N SER A 65 9.63 -2.41 10.68
CA SER A 65 9.34 -3.68 11.36
C SER A 65 8.87 -4.77 10.39
N ALA A 66 8.12 -4.43 9.33
CA ALA A 66 7.70 -5.40 8.31
C ALA A 66 8.90 -5.93 7.52
N ILE A 67 9.85 -5.04 7.17
CA ILE A 67 11.10 -5.41 6.49
C ILE A 67 11.93 -6.32 7.38
N ALA A 68 12.12 -5.96 8.65
CA ALA A 68 12.87 -6.78 9.59
C ALA A 68 12.24 -8.17 9.78
N ASN A 69 10.90 -8.27 9.75
CA ASN A 69 10.21 -9.56 9.80
C ASN A 69 10.44 -10.38 8.53
N ALA A 70 10.41 -9.74 7.35
CA ALA A 70 10.66 -10.39 6.07
C ALA A 70 12.09 -10.97 5.99
N GLU A 71 13.07 -10.19 6.44
CA GLU A 71 14.48 -10.60 6.42
C GLU A 71 14.76 -11.71 7.44
N ASN A 72 14.39 -11.52 8.71
CA ASN A 72 14.84 -12.41 9.79
C ASN A 72 13.98 -13.67 9.95
N ASN A 73 12.68 -13.59 9.69
CA ASN A 73 11.77 -14.73 9.92
C ASN A 73 11.41 -15.49 8.64
N HIS A 74 11.46 -14.81 7.48
CA HIS A 74 11.04 -15.38 6.20
C HIS A 74 12.20 -15.46 5.19
N ASN A 75 13.39 -14.93 5.51
CA ASN A 75 14.58 -14.94 4.65
C ASN A 75 14.33 -14.41 3.22
N LEU A 76 13.42 -13.44 3.09
CA LEU A 76 13.08 -12.80 1.82
C LEU A 76 14.10 -11.72 1.45
N ASP A 77 14.33 -11.49 0.16
CA ASP A 77 15.23 -10.43 -0.30
C ASP A 77 14.58 -9.04 -0.14
N VAL A 78 15.23 -8.17 0.64
CA VAL A 78 14.78 -6.81 0.95
C VAL A 78 14.62 -5.95 -0.31
N ASP A 79 15.45 -6.17 -1.32
CA ASP A 79 15.45 -5.37 -2.56
C ASP A 79 14.27 -5.70 -3.48
N GLN A 80 13.71 -6.91 -3.35
CA GLN A 80 12.54 -7.37 -4.10
C GLN A 80 11.21 -7.17 -3.35
N LEU A 81 11.23 -6.56 -2.16
CA LEU A 81 10.02 -6.33 -1.39
C LEU A 81 9.16 -5.20 -1.95
N VAL A 82 7.86 -5.49 -2.03
CA VAL A 82 6.81 -4.53 -2.38
C VAL A 82 5.76 -4.51 -1.27
N VAL A 83 5.21 -3.32 -1.00
CA VAL A 83 4.06 -3.18 -0.11
C VAL A 83 2.82 -3.70 -0.83
N ALA A 84 2.48 -4.97 -0.60
CA ALA A 84 1.31 -5.61 -1.19
C ALA A 84 0.02 -4.93 -0.70
N GLU A 85 -0.11 -4.83 0.61
CA GLU A 85 -1.30 -4.27 1.24
C GLU A 85 -0.95 -3.38 2.43
N ALA A 86 -1.71 -2.31 2.57
CA ALA A 86 -1.62 -1.41 3.71
C ALA A 86 -3.03 -0.92 4.05
N TRP A 87 -3.56 -1.35 5.18
CA TRP A 87 -4.90 -0.99 5.63
C TRP A 87 -4.91 -0.53 7.09
N VAL A 88 -6.01 0.14 7.43
CA VAL A 88 -6.17 0.81 8.72
C VAL A 88 -7.37 0.23 9.44
N GLY A 89 -7.14 -0.30 10.64
CA GLY A 89 -8.18 -0.75 11.55
C GLY A 89 -8.65 0.37 12.46
N LYS A 90 -9.94 0.34 12.80
CA LYS A 90 -10.47 1.10 13.94
C LYS A 90 -10.07 0.39 15.23
N ASN A 91 -9.73 1.15 16.26
CA ASN A 91 -9.46 0.63 17.59
C ASN A 91 -10.34 1.38 18.61
N MET A 92 -9.99 1.32 19.89
CA MET A 92 -10.69 1.99 20.98
C MET A 92 -10.93 3.47 20.69
N VAL A 93 -12.12 3.97 21.02
CA VAL A 93 -12.44 5.39 20.92
C VAL A 93 -12.83 5.91 22.29
N LEU A 94 -12.03 6.84 22.83
CA LEU A 94 -12.32 7.45 24.11
C LEU A 94 -13.38 8.53 23.93
N LYS A 95 -14.44 8.47 24.73
CA LYS A 95 -15.51 9.48 24.79
C LYS A 95 -15.14 10.52 25.85
N ARG A 96 -15.22 11.81 25.53
CA ARG A 96 -14.96 12.93 26.45
C ARG A 96 -16.11 13.92 26.39
N GLY A 97 -16.47 14.48 27.53
CA GLY A 97 -17.48 15.52 27.63
C GLY A 97 -16.98 16.87 27.15
N ARG A 98 -17.85 17.66 26.51
CA ARG A 98 -17.62 19.09 26.29
C ARG A 98 -18.91 19.87 26.58
N PRO A 99 -18.90 20.79 27.55
CA PRO A 99 -20.05 21.67 27.79
C PRO A 99 -20.29 22.57 26.57
N ARG A 100 -21.56 22.83 26.27
CA ARG A 100 -22.03 23.72 25.20
C ARG A 100 -23.03 24.73 25.75
N ALA A 101 -23.34 25.76 24.96
CA ALA A 101 -24.29 26.80 25.34
C ALA A 101 -25.67 26.23 25.70
N ARG A 102 -26.42 26.96 26.54
CA ARG A 102 -27.78 26.62 27.00
C ARG A 102 -27.90 25.26 27.70
N GLY A 103 -26.95 24.94 28.59
CA GLY A 103 -26.97 23.68 29.37
C GLY A 103 -26.78 22.40 28.54
N ARG A 104 -26.43 22.50 27.25
CA ARG A 104 -26.25 21.34 26.37
C ARG A 104 -24.90 20.67 26.61
N PHE A 105 -24.86 19.34 26.48
CA PHE A 105 -23.63 18.57 26.58
C PHE A 105 -23.29 17.88 25.26
N GLY A 106 -22.09 18.14 24.74
CA GLY A 106 -21.56 17.48 23.55
C GLY A 106 -20.56 16.38 23.90
N LYS A 107 -20.40 15.41 23.00
CA LYS A 107 -19.35 14.38 23.08
C LYS A 107 -18.19 14.70 22.12
N ILE A 108 -16.97 14.60 22.60
CA ILE A 108 -15.74 14.57 21.78
C ILE A 108 -15.23 13.13 21.73
N MET A 109 -15.00 12.64 20.51
CA MET A 109 -14.40 11.33 20.28
C MET A 109 -12.89 11.49 20.11
N LYS A 110 -12.08 10.76 20.88
CA LYS A 110 -10.63 10.64 20.71
C LYS A 110 -10.32 9.23 20.18
N PRO A 111 -10.29 9.05 18.86
CA PRO A 111 -10.10 7.73 18.26
C PRO A 111 -8.64 7.28 18.38
N PHE A 112 -8.48 5.98 18.64
CA PHE A 112 -7.26 5.25 18.35
C PHE A 112 -7.47 4.43 17.08
N SER A 113 -6.37 4.18 16.39
CA SER A 113 -6.32 3.37 15.18
C SER A 113 -5.18 2.37 15.28
N GLU A 114 -5.20 1.43 14.36
CA GLU A 114 -4.11 0.50 14.12
C GLU A 114 -3.82 0.45 12.63
N ILE A 115 -2.57 0.18 12.28
CA ILE A 115 -2.15 -0.02 10.89
C ILE A 115 -1.58 -1.43 10.76
N THR A 116 -1.93 -2.08 9.67
CA THR A 116 -1.34 -3.34 9.25
C THR A 116 -0.73 -3.14 7.87
N ILE A 117 0.55 -3.53 7.75
CA ILE A 117 1.31 -3.47 6.52
C ILE A 117 1.74 -4.90 6.20
N MET A 118 1.47 -5.32 4.97
CA MET A 118 1.90 -6.58 4.40
C MET A 118 2.89 -6.28 3.29
N VAL A 119 4.07 -6.87 3.39
CA VAL A 119 5.09 -6.85 2.35
C VAL A 119 5.14 -8.22 1.68
N ARG A 120 5.37 -8.22 0.37
CA ARG A 120 5.47 -9.42 -0.45
C ARG A 120 6.72 -9.33 -1.28
N GLU A 121 7.42 -10.44 -1.40
CA GLU A 121 8.51 -10.59 -2.36
C GLU A 121 7.95 -10.81 -3.77
N ILE A 122 8.47 -10.07 -4.75
CA ILE A 122 8.12 -10.27 -6.14
C ILE A 122 9.29 -10.95 -6.84
N ASP A 123 9.04 -12.11 -7.44
CA ASP A 123 10.00 -12.70 -8.38
C ASP A 123 10.23 -11.74 -9.55
N SER A 124 11.43 -11.17 -9.61
CA SER A 124 11.86 -10.19 -10.61
C SER A 124 11.65 -10.69 -12.05
N ALA A 125 11.76 -12.01 -12.28
CA ALA A 125 11.50 -12.66 -13.56
C ALA A 125 10.02 -12.56 -13.99
N ALA A 126 9.08 -12.70 -13.06
CA ALA A 126 7.65 -12.63 -13.35
C ALA A 126 7.19 -11.19 -13.63
N GLU A 127 7.80 -10.19 -13.00
CA GLU A 127 7.51 -8.77 -13.26
C GLU A 127 8.08 -8.30 -14.60
N ALA A 128 9.30 -8.72 -14.95
CA ALA A 128 9.92 -8.45 -16.24
C ALA A 128 9.08 -9.04 -17.40
N ALA A 129 8.59 -10.28 -17.25
CA ALA A 129 7.68 -10.89 -18.22
C ALA A 129 6.36 -10.13 -18.36
N LYS A 130 5.76 -9.67 -17.26
CA LYS A 130 4.53 -8.85 -17.30
C LYS A 130 4.77 -7.47 -17.94
N LYS A 131 5.91 -6.84 -17.68
CA LYS A 131 6.28 -5.56 -18.32
C LYS A 131 6.57 -5.72 -19.81
N ALA A 132 7.26 -6.78 -20.21
CA ALA A 132 7.52 -7.13 -21.61
C ALA A 132 6.21 -7.45 -22.36
N ALA A 133 5.32 -8.24 -21.76
CA ALA A 133 4.00 -8.52 -22.33
C ALA A 133 3.14 -7.25 -22.47
N LYS A 134 3.22 -6.32 -21.51
CA LYS A 134 2.49 -5.04 -21.57
C LYS A 134 3.08 -4.07 -22.59
N SER A 135 4.40 -4.07 -22.80
CA SER A 135 5.03 -3.27 -23.85
C SER A 135 4.68 -3.82 -25.24
N GLN A 136 4.78 -5.14 -25.44
CA GLN A 136 4.39 -5.82 -26.67
C GLN A 136 2.91 -5.59 -27.03
N LYS A 137 2.01 -5.64 -26.04
CA LYS A 137 0.58 -5.36 -26.26
C LYS A 137 0.32 -3.89 -26.64
N ARG A 138 1.10 -2.95 -26.10
CA ARG A 138 1.04 -1.52 -26.47
C ARG A 138 1.59 -1.25 -27.87
N THR A 139 2.69 -1.86 -28.27
CA THR A 139 3.22 -1.73 -29.65
C THR A 139 2.29 -2.38 -30.67
N ALA A 140 1.67 -3.52 -30.34
CA ALA A 140 0.67 -4.15 -31.20
C ALA A 140 -0.57 -3.28 -31.38
N SER A 141 -1.10 -2.66 -30.30
CA SER A 141 -2.25 -1.76 -30.42
C SER A 141 -1.92 -0.47 -31.18
N ASN A 142 -0.71 0.09 -31.01
CA ASN A 142 -0.30 1.31 -31.70
C ASN A 142 -0.12 1.08 -33.20
N ARG A 143 0.46 -0.07 -33.59
CA ARG A 143 0.58 -0.48 -34.99
C ARG A 143 -0.78 -0.72 -35.64
N GLN A 144 -1.72 -1.31 -34.92
CA GLN A 144 -3.09 -1.48 -35.44
C GLN A 144 -3.78 -0.12 -35.65
N ALA A 145 -3.61 0.83 -34.73
CA ALA A 145 -4.16 2.18 -34.87
C ALA A 145 -3.57 2.95 -36.07
N GLU A 146 -2.27 2.83 -36.31
CA GLU A 146 -1.60 3.45 -37.47
C GLU A 146 -2.10 2.89 -38.82
N VAL A 147 -2.32 1.58 -38.93
CA VAL A 147 -2.79 0.93 -40.18
C VAL A 147 -4.25 1.28 -40.51
N THR A 148 -5.13 1.44 -39.52
CA THR A 148 -6.51 1.89 -39.73
C THR A 148 -6.66 3.38 -40.03
N ALA A 149 -5.65 4.21 -39.75
CA ALA A 149 -5.67 5.64 -40.03
C ALA A 149 -5.21 6.02 -41.45
N THR A 150 -4.75 5.05 -42.25
CA THR A 150 -4.22 5.28 -43.61
C THR A 150 -5.06 4.76 -44.80
N PRO A 151 -6.41 4.61 -44.78
CA PRO A 151 -7.12 4.23 -46.01
C PRO A 151 -7.68 5.42 -46.82
N GLU A 152 -7.64 6.67 -46.34
CA GLU A 152 -8.39 7.77 -46.98
C GLU A 152 -7.56 8.73 -47.87
N ALA A 153 -6.22 8.73 -47.82
CA ALA A 153 -5.40 9.71 -48.55
C ALA A 153 -4.78 9.21 -49.89
N ALA A 154 -5.08 7.98 -50.33
CA ALA A 154 -4.53 7.42 -51.57
C ALA A 154 -5.54 7.33 -52.74
N ALA A 155 -6.76 7.85 -52.58
CA ALA A 155 -7.81 7.79 -53.60
C ALA A 155 -8.04 9.12 -54.36
N GLU A 156 -7.30 10.18 -54.07
CA GLU A 156 -7.53 11.52 -54.66
C GLU A 156 -6.46 11.98 -55.68
N GLU A 157 -5.63 11.06 -56.22
CA GLU A 157 -4.62 11.39 -57.25
C GLU A 157 -4.91 10.84 -58.67
N LEU A 158 -6.09 10.28 -58.94
CA LEU A 158 -6.46 9.81 -60.29
C LEU A 158 -7.94 10.05 -60.68
N ALA A 159 -8.38 11.31 -60.66
CA ALA A 159 -9.61 11.73 -61.33
C ALA A 159 -9.35 12.94 -62.23
#